data_AF-A0A7C4JPM4-F1
#
_entry.id   AF-A0A7C4JPM4-F1
#
_cell.length_a   1.000
_cell.length_b   1.000
_cell.length_c   1.000
_cell.angle_alpha   90.00
_cell.angle_beta   90.00
_cell.angle_gamma   90.00
#
_symmetry.space_group_name_H-M   'P 1'
#
loop_
_entity.id
_entity.type
_entity.pdbx_description
1 polymer ?
#
loop_
_entity_poly.entity_id
_entity_poly.type
_entity_poly.pdbx_seq_one_letter_code
_entity_poly.pdbx_strand_id
1 'polypeptide(L)'
;MKEINEIEYSLKIYEKLTLSALKGKPQIIFFPETSFPFFFPHEKEPTLKLLTFLDKITLESEKFNYLPILIFGTFRLKYKNGEPLVYNSLIVWDGKDFVDLYDKEKLVPFGEYVPLEKYLSFLSKNNCWTWNC
;
A
#
# COMPACT_ATOMS: atom_id res chain seq x y z
N MET A 1 9.79 -14.66 -9.89
CA MET A 1 11.11 -14.27 -9.32
C MET A 1 11.31 -12.75 -9.24
N LYS A 2 10.97 -11.98 -10.29
CA LYS A 2 11.12 -10.51 -10.29
C LYS A 2 10.25 -9.82 -9.21
N GLU A 3 9.00 -10.25 -9.06
CA GLU A 3 8.03 -9.68 -8.09
C GLU A 3 8.42 -9.88 -6.61
N ILE A 4 8.94 -11.06 -6.23
CA ILE A 4 9.34 -11.34 -4.83
C ILE A 4 10.48 -10.42 -4.38
N ASN A 5 11.43 -10.14 -5.28
CA ASN A 5 12.55 -9.24 -4.99
C ASN A 5 12.10 -7.79 -4.84
N GLU A 6 11.10 -7.36 -5.60
CA GLU A 6 10.52 -6.00 -5.52
C GLU A 6 9.74 -5.79 -4.22
N ILE A 7 8.98 -6.79 -3.77
CA ILE A 7 8.29 -6.77 -2.47
C ILE A 7 9.29 -6.65 -1.33
N GLU A 8 10.37 -7.44 -1.35
CA GLU A 8 11.39 -7.40 -0.31
C GLU A 8 12.14 -6.07 -0.29
N TYR A 9 12.44 -5.51 -1.46
CA TYR A 9 13.06 -4.20 -1.58
C TYR A 9 12.16 -3.10 -0.99
N SER A 10 10.87 -3.12 -1.32
CA SER A 10 9.88 -2.17 -0.81
C SER A 10 9.74 -2.26 0.71
N LEU A 11 9.62 -3.47 1.25
CA LEU A 11 9.59 -3.72 2.70
C LEU A 11 10.82 -3.13 3.41
N LYS A 12 12.03 -3.33 2.86
CA LYS A 12 13.26 -2.78 3.45
C LYS A 12 13.28 -1.25 3.44
N ILE A 13 12.81 -0.62 2.35
CA ILE A 13 12.71 0.85 2.28
C ILE A 13 11.73 1.36 3.33
N TYR A 14 10.52 0.79 3.34
CA TYR A 14 9.46 1.20 4.25
C TYR A 14 9.84 0.96 5.71
N GLU A 15 10.53 -0.14 6.02
CA GLU A 15 11.13 -0.37 7.34
C GLU A 15 12.06 0.76 7.75
N LYS A 16 13.05 1.08 6.91
CA LYS A 16 14.03 2.13 7.19
C LYS A 16 13.36 3.50 7.37
N LEU A 17 12.42 3.85 6.49
CA LEU A 17 11.72 5.13 6.55
C LEU A 17 10.83 5.23 7.80
N THR A 18 10.11 4.16 8.12
CA THR A 18 9.21 4.12 9.28
C THR A 18 10.01 4.25 10.57
N LEU A 19 11.06 3.45 10.75
CA LEU A 19 11.92 3.51 11.94
C LEU A 19 12.57 4.90 12.10
N SER A 20 12.94 5.55 10.99
CA SER A 20 13.44 6.93 11.05
C SER A 20 12.34 7.93 11.45
N ALA A 21 11.13 7.78 10.91
CA ALA A 21 9.99 8.63 11.20
C ALA A 21 9.53 8.51 12.66
N LEU A 22 9.77 7.37 13.32
CA LEU A 22 9.38 7.16 14.72
C LEU A 22 9.98 8.21 15.68
N LYS A 23 11.15 8.79 15.33
CA LYS A 23 11.78 9.85 16.12
C LYS A 23 10.92 11.12 16.22
N GLY A 24 10.09 11.38 15.20
CA GLY A 24 9.18 12.51 15.15
C GLY A 24 7.89 12.33 15.95
N LYS A 25 7.69 11.16 16.58
CA LYS A 25 6.48 10.77 17.30
C LYS A 25 5.16 11.00 16.52
N PRO A 26 5.06 10.56 15.25
CA PRO A 26 3.81 10.68 14.50
C PRO A 26 2.69 9.88 15.19
N GLN A 27 1.46 10.38 15.11
CA GLN A 27 0.28 9.60 15.54
C GLN A 27 -0.17 8.60 14.47
N ILE A 28 0.04 8.94 13.19
CA ILE A 28 -0.38 8.13 12.04
C ILE A 28 0.74 8.14 11.00
N ILE A 29 1.01 7.00 10.36
CA ILE A 29 1.92 6.87 9.23
C ILE A 29 1.14 6.30 8.04
N PHE A 30 1.10 7.07 6.95
CA PHE A 30 0.49 6.67 5.70
C PHE A 30 1.54 6.12 4.74
N PHE A 31 1.23 4.96 4.17
CA PHE A 31 1.99 4.37 3.08
C PHE A 31 1.24 4.54 1.75
N PRO A 32 1.93 4.56 0.60
CA PRO A 32 1.30 4.54 -0.72
C PRO A 32 0.24 3.42 -0.92
N GLU A 33 -0.68 3.65 -1.87
CA GLU A 33 -1.84 2.77 -2.14
C GLU A 33 -1.46 1.30 -2.44
N THR A 34 -0.30 1.03 -3.02
CA THR A 34 0.14 -0.34 -3.33
C THR A 34 1.53 -0.59 -2.77
N SER A 35 1.72 -0.23 -1.50
CA SER A 35 3.02 -0.37 -0.82
C SER A 35 3.44 -1.83 -0.66
N PHE A 36 2.47 -2.72 -0.52
CA PHE A 36 2.70 -4.14 -0.33
C PHE A 36 1.91 -4.94 -1.38
N PRO A 37 2.44 -5.08 -2.62
CA PRO A 37 1.73 -5.65 -3.75
C PRO A 37 1.66 -7.17 -3.70
N PHE A 38 1.05 -7.72 -2.65
CA PHE A 38 0.81 -9.15 -2.48
C PHE A 38 -0.61 -9.38 -1.94
N PHE A 39 -1.12 -10.61 -2.04
CA PHE A 39 -2.43 -10.97 -1.53
C PHE A 39 -2.38 -11.25 -0.04
N PHE A 40 -2.69 -10.26 0.79
CA PHE A 40 -2.81 -10.45 2.23
C PHE A 40 -4.18 -11.05 2.60
N PRO A 41 -4.26 -12.05 3.50
CA PRO A 41 -3.18 -12.82 4.13
C PRO A 41 -2.85 -14.14 3.40
N HIS A 42 -3.27 -14.30 2.14
CA HIS A 42 -3.17 -15.56 1.38
C HIS A 42 -1.72 -15.95 1.03
N GLU A 43 -0.87 -14.98 0.74
CA GLU A 43 0.55 -15.22 0.44
C GLU A 43 1.38 -15.32 1.73
N LYS A 44 1.72 -16.55 2.13
CA LYS A 44 2.38 -16.84 3.40
C LYS A 44 3.71 -16.09 3.61
N GLU A 45 4.63 -16.18 2.66
CA GLU A 45 5.98 -15.59 2.80
C GLU A 45 5.96 -14.05 2.93
N PRO A 46 5.32 -13.28 2.02
CA PRO A 46 5.17 -11.83 2.18
C PRO A 46 4.41 -11.43 3.44
N THR A 47 3.38 -12.20 3.81
CA THR A 47 2.59 -11.95 5.03
C THR A 47 3.47 -12.06 6.28
N LEU A 48 4.30 -13.11 6.40
CA LEU A 48 5.22 -13.26 7.52
C LEU A 48 6.26 -12.12 7.59
N LYS A 49 6.74 -11.66 6.43
CA LYS A 49 7.67 -10.51 6.37
C LYS A 49 6.99 -9.21 6.82
N LEU A 50 5.74 -8.98 6.41
CA LEU A 50 4.96 -7.82 6.85
C LEU A 50 4.74 -7.86 8.37
N LEU A 51 4.33 -9.00 8.93
CA LEU A 51 4.15 -9.16 10.37
C LEU A 51 5.46 -8.90 11.13
N THR A 52 6.58 -9.45 10.64
CA THR A 52 7.90 -9.18 11.23
C THR A 52 8.27 -7.70 11.19
N PHE A 53 7.91 -6.98 10.12
CA PHE A 53 8.10 -5.54 10.02
C PHE A 53 7.25 -4.79 11.05
N LEU A 54 5.98 -5.16 11.23
CA LEU A 54 5.09 -4.58 12.24
C LEU A 54 5.62 -4.81 13.65
N ASP A 55 6.11 -6.02 13.96
CA ASP A 55 6.70 -6.35 15.26
C ASP A 55 7.92 -5.48 15.58
N LYS A 56 8.79 -5.25 14.59
CA LYS A 56 9.94 -4.35 14.76
C LYS A 56 9.52 -2.92 15.06
N ILE A 57 8.47 -2.43 14.39
CA ILE A 57 7.94 -1.09 14.66
C ILE A 57 7.43 -1.02 16.10
N THR A 58 6.67 -2.03 16.56
CA THR A 58 6.19 -2.09 17.94
C THR A 58 7.34 -2.01 18.93
N LEU A 59 8.35 -2.87 18.77
CA LEU A 59 9.53 -2.90 19.66
C LEU A 59 10.32 -1.59 19.64
N GLU A 60 10.49 -0.95 18.48
CA GLU A 60 11.20 0.33 18.40
C GLU A 60 10.37 1.46 19.02
N SER A 61 9.05 1.41 18.85
CA SER A 61 8.10 2.39 19.37
C SER A 61 8.03 2.39 20.90
N GLU A 62 8.23 1.23 21.54
CA GLU A 62 8.35 1.11 23.01
C GLU A 62 9.43 2.05 23.58
N LYS A 63 10.55 2.24 22.89
CA LYS A 63 11.64 3.15 23.32
C LYS A 63 11.19 4.61 23.41
N PHE A 64 10.15 4.97 22.67
CA PHE A 64 9.60 6.32 22.62
C PHE A 64 8.29 6.47 23.40
N ASN A 65 7.80 5.38 24.00
CA ASN A 65 6.61 5.29 24.82
C ASN A 65 5.31 5.75 24.11
N TYR A 66 5.21 5.46 22.80
CA TYR A 66 4.02 5.66 21.98
C TYR A 66 4.03 4.61 20.85
N LEU A 67 2.93 4.44 20.12
CA LEU A 67 2.85 3.57 18.93
C LEU A 67 1.97 4.25 17.87
N PRO A 68 2.45 4.46 16.63
CA PRO A 68 1.64 5.09 15.58
C PRO A 68 0.64 4.09 14.98
N ILE A 69 -0.49 4.63 14.51
CA ILE A 69 -1.39 3.89 13.60
C ILE A 69 -0.73 3.81 12.23
N LEU A 70 -0.70 2.64 11.62
CA LEU A 70 -0.16 2.44 10.28
C LEU A 70 -1.30 2.19 9.29
N ILE A 71 -1.26 2.90 8.17
CA ILE A 71 -2.26 2.77 7.10
C ILE A 71 -1.53 2.44 5.81
N PHE A 72 -1.70 1.23 5.31
CA PHE A 72 -0.98 0.75 4.13
C PHE A 72 -1.88 -0.03 3.18
N GLY A 73 -1.55 0.01 1.89
CA GLY A 73 -2.32 -0.67 0.87
C GLY A 73 -1.69 -1.98 0.37
N THR A 74 -2.57 -2.94 0.09
CA THR A 74 -2.24 -4.32 -0.32
C THR A 74 -3.37 -4.93 -1.15
N PHE A 75 -3.16 -6.10 -1.75
CA PHE A 75 -4.22 -6.80 -2.47
C PHE A 75 -4.98 -7.75 -1.57
N ARG A 76 -6.29 -7.86 -1.80
CA ARG A 76 -7.16 -8.82 -1.11
C ARG A 76 -7.89 -9.68 -2.11
N LEU A 77 -7.93 -10.98 -1.83
CA LEU A 77 -8.68 -11.96 -2.62
C LEU A 77 -9.97 -12.33 -1.86
N LYS A 78 -11.12 -12.12 -2.51
CA LYS A 78 -12.44 -12.63 -2.08
C LYS A 78 -12.93 -13.63 -3.11
N TYR A 79 -13.66 -14.65 -2.68
CA TYR A 79 -14.36 -15.54 -3.59
C TYR A 79 -15.86 -15.25 -3.54
N LYS A 80 -16.47 -15.01 -4.70
CA LYS A 80 -17.92 -14.85 -4.84
C LYS A 80 -18.41 -15.83 -5.88
N ASN A 81 -19.32 -16.73 -5.52
CA ASN A 81 -19.83 -17.80 -6.39
C ASN A 81 -18.73 -18.68 -7.01
N GLY A 82 -17.60 -18.88 -6.31
CA GLY A 82 -16.46 -19.64 -6.82
C GLY A 82 -15.49 -18.84 -7.69
N GLU A 83 -15.79 -17.60 -8.04
CA GLU A 83 -14.90 -16.74 -8.82
C GLU A 83 -14.02 -15.87 -7.92
N PRO A 84 -12.70 -15.77 -8.21
CA PRO A 84 -11.78 -14.89 -7.48
C PRO A 84 -12.01 -13.43 -7.87
N LEU A 85 -12.26 -12.59 -6.86
CA LEU A 85 -12.35 -11.13 -6.96
C LEU A 85 -11.16 -10.50 -6.23
N VAL A 86 -10.39 -9.70 -6.97
CA VAL A 86 -9.21 -8.98 -6.46
C VAL A 86 -9.58 -7.53 -6.17
N TYR A 87 -9.22 -7.06 -4.98
CA TYR A 87 -9.43 -5.69 -4.54
C TYR A 87 -8.11 -5.03 -4.17
N ASN A 88 -7.92 -3.78 -4.58
CA ASN A 88 -6.92 -2.92 -3.95
C ASN A 88 -7.50 -2.46 -2.60
N SER A 89 -6.84 -2.85 -1.52
CA SER A 89 -7.34 -2.70 -0.16
C SER A 89 -6.41 -1.82 0.65
N LEU A 90 -6.97 -0.85 1.36
CA LEU A 90 -6.28 -0.11 2.40
C LEU A 90 -6.52 -0.82 3.73
N ILE A 91 -5.47 -1.09 4.49
CA ILE A 91 -5.54 -1.73 5.81
C ILE A 91 -5.07 -0.73 6.86
N VAL A 92 -5.82 -0.67 7.96
CA VAL A 92 -5.47 0.08 9.17
C VAL A 92 -4.99 -0.88 10.24
N TRP A 93 -3.78 -0.66 10.75
CA TRP A 93 -3.20 -1.39 11.87
C TRP A 93 -2.96 -0.43 13.04
N ASP A 94 -3.54 -0.73 14.20
CA ASP A 94 -3.53 0.14 15.38
C ASP A 94 -2.38 -0.16 16.36
N GLY A 95 -1.51 -1.11 16.00
CA GLY A 95 -0.45 -1.60 16.87
C GLY A 95 -0.69 -2.97 17.48
N LYS A 96 -1.95 -3.44 17.47
CA LYS A 96 -2.34 -4.73 18.03
C LYS A 96 -3.09 -5.56 17.00
N ASP A 97 -4.09 -4.94 16.37
CA ASP A 97 -5.03 -5.61 15.48
C ASP A 97 -5.12 -4.87 14.15
N PHE A 98 -5.58 -5.60 13.13
CA PHE A 98 -6.03 -5.01 11.87
C PHE A 98 -7.47 -4.52 12.07
N VAL A 99 -7.62 -3.24 12.39
CA VAL A 99 -8.87 -2.67 12.91
C VAL A 99 -9.85 -2.24 11.83
N ASP A 100 -9.37 -1.95 10.62
CA ASP A 100 -10.24 -1.55 9.52
C ASP A 100 -9.64 -1.93 8.16
N LEU A 101 -10.52 -2.10 7.19
CA LEU A 101 -10.17 -2.45 5.81
C LEU A 101 -11.12 -1.76 4.83
N TYR A 102 -10.54 -1.03 3.89
CA TYR A 102 -11.28 -0.37 2.82
C TYR A 102 -10.92 -0.98 1.46
N ASP A 103 -11.87 -1.66 0.83
CA ASP A 103 -11.74 -2.10 -0.56
C ASP A 103 -12.07 -0.92 -1.49
N LYS A 104 -11.16 -0.54 -2.39
CA LYS A 104 -11.38 0.58 -3.31
C LYS A 104 -12.54 0.29 -4.26
N GLU A 105 -13.71 0.88 -3.99
CA GLU A 105 -14.94 0.65 -4.77
C GLU A 105 -14.92 1.30 -6.16
N LYS A 106 -14.27 2.47 -6.28
CA LYS A 106 -14.15 3.20 -7.54
C LYS A 106 -12.76 3.01 -8.12
N LEU A 107 -12.63 2.01 -9.00
CA LEU A 107 -11.49 1.96 -9.91
C LEU A 107 -11.56 3.22 -10.77
N VAL A 108 -10.62 4.15 -10.54
CA VAL A 108 -10.57 5.40 -11.30
C VAL A 108 -10.39 5.01 -12.76
N PRO A 109 -11.33 5.37 -13.65
CA PRO A 109 -11.34 4.79 -15.00
C PRO A 109 -10.17 5.25 -15.89
N PHE A 110 -9.36 6.23 -15.44
CA PHE A 110 -8.39 6.95 -16.27
C PHE A 110 -7.07 7.28 -15.53
N GLY A 111 -6.41 6.29 -14.92
CA GLY A 111 -5.10 6.49 -14.29
C GLY A 111 -3.91 6.27 -15.24
N GLU A 112 -3.94 5.19 -16.02
CA GLU A 112 -2.83 4.80 -16.91
C GLU A 112 -3.26 4.42 -18.34
N TYR A 113 -4.56 4.24 -18.58
CA TYR A 113 -5.10 3.93 -19.91
C TYR A 113 -6.27 4.86 -20.20
N VAL A 114 -6.21 5.55 -21.35
CA VAL A 114 -7.37 6.29 -21.88
C VAL A 114 -8.14 5.29 -22.75
N PRO A 115 -9.24 4.69 -22.28
CA PRO A 115 -10.13 3.94 -23.16
C PRO A 115 -10.52 4.85 -24.32
N LEU A 116 -10.46 4.34 -25.55
CA LEU A 116 -10.69 5.12 -26.78
C LEU A 116 -9.67 6.26 -26.99
N GLU A 117 -8.36 6.01 -26.79
CA GLU A 117 -7.28 6.97 -27.08
C GLU A 117 -7.44 7.67 -28.45
N LYS A 118 -7.91 6.94 -29.48
CA LYS A 118 -8.21 7.50 -30.81
C LYS A 118 -9.26 8.62 -30.81
N TYR A 119 -10.19 8.64 -29.86
CA TYR A 119 -11.29 9.61 -29.76
C TYR A 119 -11.10 10.60 -28.59
N LEU A 120 -10.32 10.23 -27.58
CA LEU A 120 -10.06 11.01 -26.35
C LEU A 120 -8.60 11.47 -26.27
N SER A 121 -7.99 11.80 -27.41
CA SER A 121 -6.58 12.19 -27.52
C SER A 121 -6.21 13.46 -26.74
N PHE A 122 -7.19 14.28 -26.35
CA PHE A 122 -6.98 15.48 -25.53
C PHE A 122 -6.63 15.17 -24.07
N LEU A 123 -6.84 13.93 -23.59
CA LEU A 123 -6.43 13.46 -22.27
C LEU A 123 -5.04 12.81 -22.27
N SER A 124 -4.42 12.60 -23.45
CA SER A 124 -3.08 12.04 -23.54
C SER A 124 -2.02 13.11 -23.25
N LYS A 125 -0.89 12.69 -22.68
CA LYS A 125 0.17 13.53 -22.07
C LYS A 125 0.89 14.53 -23.00
N ASN A 126 0.45 14.72 -24.25
CA ASN A 126 1.17 15.50 -25.25
C ASN A 126 0.62 16.91 -25.50
N ASN A 127 -0.39 17.36 -24.76
CA ASN A 127 -0.87 18.74 -24.89
C ASN A 127 -0.39 19.57 -23.71
N CYS A 128 0.80 20.17 -23.90
CA CYS A 128 1.35 21.21 -23.03
C CYS A 128 0.36 22.38 -22.97
N TRP A 129 -0.36 22.51 -21.86
CA TRP A 129 -1.19 23.67 -21.57
C TRP A 129 -0.92 24.14 -20.14
N THR A 130 -0.12 25.21 -20.06
CA THR A 130 0.20 26.07 -18.90
C THR A 130 1.09 25.41 -17.82
N TRP A 131 2.35 25.77 -17.59
CA TRP A 131 3.07 27.05 -17.68
C TRP A 131 4.51 26.82 -18.19
N ASN A 132 4.97 27.72 -19.08
CA ASN A 132 6.36 27.98 -19.50
C ASN A 132 7.27 26.76 -19.82
N CYS A 133 7.33 26.41 -21.12
CA CYS A 133 8.60 26.07 -21.74
C CYS A 133 9.37 27.34 -22.09
#